data_AF-A0A934RRB9-F1
#
_entry.id   AF-A0A934RRB9-F1
#
_cell.length_a   1.000
_cell.length_b   1.000
_cell.length_c   1.000
_cell.angle_alpha   90.00
_cell.angle_beta   90.00
_cell.angle_gamma   90.00
#
_symmetry.space_group_name_H-M   'P 1'
#
loop_
_entity.id
_entity.type
_entity.pdbx_description
1 polymer ?
#
loop_
_entity_poly.entity_id
_entity_poly.type
_entity_poly.pdbx_seq_one_letter_code
_entity_poly.pdbx_strand_id
1 'polypeptide(L)'
;MKEAMHPYESLSLSTVGIVVGIYLVASHGLMLAKSGPAQAWLKKLPRHYNAGVYTMSLGLIWFWLLVAPDIRGSFSWLGTLSMDLGEFNFLKRYLQIIVPLACFGLITQVREFLFVRGLGVVALMVAAPILEAAFLKEPSSRILLSFFAYALLTKGMFWIGMPYTFRDAVDWATKSETRWKALVGGGLAYGVLILILSVTAWRGH
;
A
#
# COMPACT_ATOMS: atom_id res chain seq x y z
N MET A 1 -27.41 -15.59 -10.82
CA MET A 1 -27.01 -14.18 -10.64
C MET A 1 -25.55 -14.09 -11.05
N LYS A 2 -25.16 -13.16 -11.94
CA LYS A 2 -23.73 -12.85 -12.10
C LYS A 2 -23.27 -12.31 -10.74
N GLU A 3 -22.30 -12.98 -10.14
CA GLU A 3 -21.60 -12.48 -8.96
C GLU A 3 -21.07 -11.08 -9.29
N ALA A 4 -21.29 -10.11 -8.41
CA ALA A 4 -20.82 -8.75 -8.65
C ALA A 4 -19.29 -8.77 -8.62
N MET A 5 -18.68 -8.46 -9.77
CA MET A 5 -17.23 -8.41 -9.92
C MET A 5 -16.60 -7.45 -8.90
N HIS A 6 -15.58 -7.90 -8.18
CA HIS A 6 -14.88 -7.05 -7.24
C HIS A 6 -14.16 -5.91 -7.99
N PRO A 7 -14.10 -4.66 -7.48
CA PRO A 7 -13.51 -3.55 -8.22
C PRO A 7 -12.07 -3.78 -8.66
N TYR A 8 -11.30 -4.59 -7.93
CA TYR A 8 -9.91 -4.91 -8.29
C TYR A 8 -9.80 -5.68 -9.60
N GLU A 9 -10.75 -6.56 -9.90
CA GLU A 9 -10.76 -7.37 -11.13
C GLU A 9 -11.00 -6.51 -12.38
N SER A 10 -11.61 -5.34 -12.20
CA SER A 10 -11.85 -4.38 -13.28
C SER A 10 -10.64 -3.47 -13.60
N LEU A 11 -9.58 -3.54 -12.78
CA LEU A 11 -8.41 -2.70 -12.95
C LEU A 11 -7.54 -3.19 -14.10
N SER A 12 -7.26 -2.31 -15.06
CA SER A 12 -6.31 -2.60 -16.13
C SER A 12 -4.87 -2.49 -15.63
N LEU A 13 -3.98 -3.30 -16.24
CA LEU A 13 -2.53 -3.23 -15.97
C LEU A 13 -1.99 -1.83 -16.25
N SER A 14 -2.43 -1.21 -17.35
CA SER A 14 -2.04 0.14 -17.73
C SER A 14 -2.44 1.18 -16.67
N THR A 15 -3.69 1.16 -16.20
CA THR A 15 -4.18 2.13 -15.22
C THR A 15 -3.41 2.03 -13.90
N VAL A 16 -3.24 0.81 -13.38
CA VAL A 16 -2.49 0.59 -12.13
C VAL A 16 -1.04 1.00 -12.31
N GLY A 17 -0.43 0.65 -13.44
CA GLY A 17 0.93 1.06 -13.78
C GLY A 17 1.11 2.58 -13.83
N ILE A 18 0.16 3.32 -14.43
CA ILE A 18 0.17 4.79 -14.44
C ILE A 18 0.10 5.34 -13.02
N VAL A 19 -0.82 4.84 -12.19
CA VAL A 19 -0.98 5.32 -10.80
C VAL A 19 0.29 5.07 -9.98
N VAL A 20 0.85 3.86 -10.06
CA VAL A 20 2.09 3.49 -9.37
C VAL A 20 3.28 4.31 -9.90
N GLY A 21 3.39 4.47 -11.21
CA GLY A 21 4.43 5.26 -11.86
C GLY A 21 4.39 6.72 -11.44
N ILE A 22 3.21 7.36 -11.49
CA ILE A 22 3.00 8.74 -11.04
C ILE A 22 3.36 8.88 -9.56
N TYR A 23 2.87 7.97 -8.70
CA TYR A 23 3.20 7.99 -7.28
C TYR A 23 4.71 7.96 -7.04
N LEU A 24 5.42 7.02 -7.68
CA LEU A 24 6.86 6.87 -7.53
C LEU A 24 7.62 8.07 -8.07
N VAL A 25 7.27 8.58 -9.26
CA VAL A 25 7.91 9.75 -9.85
C VAL A 25 7.67 11.00 -9.01
N ALA A 26 6.44 11.23 -8.57
CA ALA A 26 6.10 12.37 -7.73
C ALA A 26 6.79 12.30 -6.36
N SER A 27 6.73 11.16 -5.67
CA SER A 27 7.33 11.01 -4.35
C SER A 27 8.84 11.15 -4.40
N HIS A 28 9.51 10.47 -5.34
CA HIS A 28 10.97 10.52 -5.45
C HIS A 28 11.47 11.83 -6.08
N GLY A 29 10.74 12.39 -7.03
CA GLY A 29 11.02 13.72 -7.59
C GLY A 29 10.96 14.81 -6.52
N LEU A 30 9.94 14.79 -5.65
CA LEU A 30 9.85 15.71 -4.50
C LEU A 30 10.99 15.48 -3.50
N MET A 31 11.36 14.22 -3.22
CA MET A 31 12.48 13.89 -2.35
C MET A 31 13.84 14.35 -2.91
N LEU A 32 14.04 14.34 -4.22
CA LEU A 32 15.24 14.92 -4.84
C LEU A 32 15.21 16.44 -4.77
N ALA A 33 14.11 17.05 -5.24
CA ALA A 33 13.96 18.50 -5.32
C ALA A 33 14.06 19.19 -3.94
N LYS A 34 13.57 18.53 -2.89
CA LYS A 34 13.57 19.05 -1.51
C LYS A 34 14.22 18.06 -0.54
N SER A 35 15.46 17.66 -0.83
CA SER A 35 16.21 16.65 -0.05
C SER A 35 16.27 16.97 1.45
N GLY A 36 16.73 18.17 1.85
CA GLY A 36 16.84 18.54 3.27
C GLY A 36 15.53 18.43 4.05
N PRO A 37 14.45 19.12 3.62
CA PRO A 37 13.13 19.00 4.25
C PRO A 37 12.57 17.58 4.25
N ALA A 38 12.73 16.83 3.15
CA ALA A 38 12.26 15.45 3.04
C ALA A 38 12.96 14.54 4.06
N GLN A 39 14.28 14.64 4.19
CA GLN A 39 15.05 13.87 5.17
C GLN A 39 14.65 14.22 6.61
N ALA A 40 14.49 15.51 6.92
CA ALA A 40 14.06 15.96 8.24
C ALA A 40 12.65 15.46 8.59
N TRP A 41 11.74 15.45 7.61
CA TRP A 41 10.38 14.95 7.78
C TRP A 41 10.35 13.42 7.99
N LEU A 42 11.07 12.66 7.16
CA LEU A 42 11.17 11.19 7.28
C LEU A 42 11.73 10.75 8.64
N LYS A 43 12.67 11.50 9.23
CA LYS A 43 13.19 11.20 10.58
C LYS A 43 12.17 11.42 11.69
N LYS A 44 11.23 12.35 11.51
CA LYS A 44 10.19 12.67 12.51
C LYS A 44 8.96 11.77 12.39
N LEU A 45 8.66 11.30 11.18
CA LEU A 45 7.50 10.48 10.86
C LEU A 45 7.26 9.27 11.78
N PRO A 46 8.28 8.48 12.16
CA PRO A 46 8.05 7.27 12.96
C PRO A 46 7.36 7.55 14.28
N ARG A 47 7.51 8.75 14.84
CA ARG A 47 6.92 9.15 16.12
C ARG A 47 5.77 10.15 15.97
N HIS A 48 5.32 10.43 14.74
CA HIS A 48 4.25 11.39 14.50
C HIS A 48 2.88 10.75 14.73
N TYR A 49 2.36 10.90 15.96
CA TYR A 49 1.14 10.22 16.40
C TYR A 49 -0.08 10.51 15.52
N ASN A 50 -0.37 11.78 15.22
CA ASN A 50 -1.54 12.15 14.40
C ASN A 50 -1.49 11.51 13.00
N ALA A 51 -0.30 11.49 12.38
CA ALA A 51 -0.12 10.80 11.10
C ALA A 51 -0.38 9.30 11.26
N GLY A 52 0.06 8.72 12.37
CA GLY A 52 -0.23 7.33 12.70
C GLY A 52 -1.70 7.02 12.87
N VAL A 53 -2.48 7.89 13.51
CA VAL A 53 -3.94 7.72 13.61
C VAL A 53 -4.55 7.67 12.22
N TYR A 54 -4.23 8.63 11.35
CA TYR A 54 -4.77 8.66 9.99
C TYR A 54 -4.34 7.45 9.16
N THR A 55 -3.06 7.09 9.15
CA THR A 55 -2.56 5.98 8.34
C THR A 55 -3.03 4.62 8.86
N MET A 56 -3.10 4.43 10.18
CA MET A 56 -3.65 3.21 10.76
C MET A 56 -5.15 3.06 10.48
N SER A 57 -5.91 4.15 10.67
CA SER A 57 -7.35 4.16 10.37
C SER A 57 -7.59 3.85 8.91
N LEU A 58 -6.84 4.50 7.99
CA LEU A 58 -6.93 4.23 6.55
C LEU A 58 -6.69 2.76 6.23
N GLY A 59 -5.60 2.17 6.75
CA GLY A 59 -5.26 0.77 6.50
C GLY A 59 -6.31 -0.21 7.03
N LEU A 60 -6.79 -0.02 8.26
CA LEU A 60 -7.75 -0.94 8.88
C LEU A 60 -9.18 -0.73 8.38
N ILE A 61 -9.59 0.48 8.05
CA ILE A 61 -10.87 0.74 7.38
C ILE A 61 -10.85 0.08 6.01
N TRP A 62 -9.76 0.24 5.24
CA TRP A 62 -9.61 -0.44 3.96
C TRP A 62 -9.70 -1.95 4.13
N PHE A 63 -8.93 -2.55 5.05
CA PHE A 63 -9.01 -3.98 5.32
C PHE A 63 -10.42 -4.43 5.72
N TRP A 64 -11.11 -3.64 6.56
CA TRP A 64 -12.48 -3.94 6.97
C TRP A 64 -13.45 -3.93 5.79
N LEU A 65 -13.28 -3.01 4.82
CA LEU A 65 -14.09 -2.99 3.59
C LEU A 65 -13.90 -4.28 2.76
N LEU A 66 -12.68 -4.85 2.73
CA LEU A 66 -12.42 -6.12 2.04
C LEU A 66 -13.09 -7.34 2.70
N VAL A 67 -13.44 -7.24 3.98
CA VAL A 67 -14.18 -8.27 4.72
C VAL A 67 -15.58 -7.82 5.12
N ALA A 68 -16.11 -6.76 4.49
CA ALA A 68 -17.35 -6.14 4.90
C ALA A 68 -18.52 -7.13 4.89
N PRO A 69 -19.49 -6.97 5.81
CA PRO A 69 -20.69 -7.80 5.83
C PRO A 69 -21.57 -7.51 4.61
N ASP A 70 -22.19 -8.56 4.07
CA ASP A 70 -23.23 -8.42 3.06
C ASP A 70 -24.53 -7.94 3.73
N ILE A 71 -24.83 -6.64 3.57
CA ILE A 71 -25.99 -5.98 4.16
C ILE A 71 -27.01 -5.73 3.06
N ARG A 72 -28.23 -6.28 3.19
CA ARG A 72 -29.33 -6.01 2.27
C ARG A 72 -29.87 -4.59 2.44
N GLY A 73 -30.25 -3.93 1.34
CA GLY A 73 -30.82 -2.57 1.33
C GLY A 73 -29.83 -1.51 0.81
N SER A 74 -29.91 -0.27 1.30
CA SER A 74 -29.11 0.86 0.82
C SER A 74 -27.59 0.68 0.94
N PHE A 75 -27.12 -0.28 1.74
CA PHE A 75 -25.71 -0.59 1.95
C PHE A 75 -25.21 -1.84 1.20
N SER A 76 -26.00 -2.38 0.26
CA SER A 76 -25.64 -3.59 -0.50
C SER A 76 -24.34 -3.45 -1.31
N TRP A 77 -23.93 -2.23 -1.66
CA TRP A 77 -22.66 -1.95 -2.33
C TRP A 77 -21.42 -2.34 -1.51
N LEU A 78 -21.53 -2.44 -0.17
CA LEU A 78 -20.44 -2.93 0.68
C LEU A 78 -20.09 -4.39 0.36
N GLY A 79 -21.06 -5.20 -0.03
CA GLY A 79 -20.83 -6.59 -0.43
C GLY A 79 -19.93 -6.70 -1.66
N THR A 80 -20.00 -5.74 -2.59
CA THR A 80 -19.14 -5.68 -3.79
C THR A 80 -17.67 -5.39 -3.45
N LEU A 81 -17.41 -4.79 -2.29
CA LEU A 81 -16.06 -4.56 -1.79
C LEU A 81 -15.50 -5.76 -1.02
N SER A 82 -16.34 -6.74 -0.67
CA SER A 82 -15.85 -7.93 0.03
C SER A 82 -15.13 -8.84 -0.95
N MET A 83 -13.89 -9.19 -0.63
CA MET A 83 -13.11 -10.16 -1.39
C MET A 83 -13.43 -11.58 -0.95
N ASP A 84 -13.52 -12.52 -1.88
CA ASP A 84 -13.61 -13.94 -1.56
C ASP A 84 -12.29 -14.43 -0.93
N LEU A 85 -12.36 -14.99 0.28
CA LEU A 85 -11.20 -15.57 0.98
C LEU A 85 -11.15 -17.11 0.82
N GLY A 86 -12.00 -17.69 -0.02
CA GLY A 86 -12.13 -19.13 -0.23
C GLY A 86 -12.50 -19.86 1.06
N GLU A 87 -11.71 -20.87 1.44
CA GLU A 87 -11.90 -21.69 2.64
C GLU A 87 -11.93 -20.88 3.95
N PHE A 88 -11.40 -19.65 3.94
CA PHE A 88 -11.34 -18.78 5.12
C PHE A 88 -12.53 -17.82 5.23
N ASN A 89 -13.56 -17.94 4.39
CA ASN A 89 -14.73 -17.06 4.45
C ASN A 89 -15.43 -17.06 5.83
N PHE A 90 -15.39 -18.17 6.58
CA PHE A 90 -15.93 -18.22 7.93
C PHE A 90 -15.21 -17.25 8.90
N LEU A 91 -13.95 -16.90 8.63
CA LEU A 91 -13.20 -15.93 9.44
C LEU A 91 -13.72 -14.50 9.27
N LYS A 92 -14.36 -14.16 8.15
CA LYS A 92 -14.86 -12.80 7.89
C LYS A 92 -15.76 -12.30 9.02
N ARG A 93 -16.65 -13.16 9.54
CA ARG A 93 -17.55 -12.77 10.65
C ARG A 93 -16.79 -12.34 11.91
N TYR A 94 -15.65 -12.97 12.17
CA TYR A 94 -14.81 -12.62 13.31
C TYR A 94 -13.99 -11.38 13.00
N LEU A 95 -13.41 -11.28 11.79
CA LEU A 95 -12.64 -10.12 11.34
C LEU A 95 -13.49 -8.83 11.31
N GLN A 96 -14.77 -8.90 10.93
CA GLN A 96 -15.69 -7.78 10.94
C GLN A 96 -15.84 -7.12 12.31
N ILE A 97 -15.67 -7.89 13.40
CA ILE A 97 -15.73 -7.41 14.78
C ILE A 97 -14.33 -7.10 15.31
N ILE A 98 -13.35 -7.97 15.04
CA ILE A 98 -11.98 -7.84 15.54
C ILE A 98 -11.30 -6.61 14.94
N VAL A 99 -11.50 -6.30 13.65
CA VAL A 99 -10.79 -5.20 12.97
C VAL A 99 -11.15 -3.83 13.54
N PRO A 100 -12.44 -3.46 13.75
CA PRO A 100 -12.78 -2.20 14.42
C PRO A 100 -12.24 -2.12 15.85
N LEU A 101 -12.32 -3.22 16.62
CA LEU A 101 -11.79 -3.28 17.98
C LEU A 101 -10.26 -3.13 17.99
N ALA A 102 -9.56 -3.79 17.07
CA ALA A 102 -8.12 -3.67 16.90
C ALA A 102 -7.71 -2.25 16.46
N CYS A 103 -8.49 -1.62 15.59
CA CYS A 103 -8.26 -0.23 15.19
C CYS A 103 -8.34 0.72 16.39
N PHE A 104 -9.42 0.61 17.17
CA PHE A 104 -9.59 1.40 18.39
C PHE A 104 -8.49 1.09 19.43
N GLY A 105 -8.17 -0.18 19.65
CA GLY A 105 -7.12 -0.61 20.57
C GLY A 105 -5.74 -0.12 20.16
N LEU A 106 -5.35 -0.25 18.89
CA LEU A 106 -4.06 0.22 18.39
C LEU A 106 -3.94 1.74 18.49
N ILE A 107 -4.97 2.49 18.12
CA ILE A 107 -4.93 3.95 18.20
C ILE A 107 -4.83 4.42 19.65
N THR A 108 -5.61 3.84 20.57
CA THR A 108 -5.63 4.30 21.97
C THR A 108 -4.43 3.83 22.79
N GLN A 109 -3.98 2.58 22.58
CA GLN A 109 -2.96 1.94 23.40
C GLN A 109 -1.55 2.06 22.81
N VAL A 110 -1.41 2.10 21.48
CA VAL A 110 -0.10 2.09 20.81
C VAL A 110 0.22 3.48 20.27
N ARG A 111 0.89 4.30 21.10
CA ARG A 111 1.28 5.66 20.71
C ARG A 111 2.60 5.71 19.94
N GLU A 112 3.55 4.86 20.31
CA GLU A 112 4.87 4.82 19.65
C GLU A 112 4.82 4.03 18.34
N PHE A 113 5.40 4.57 17.28
CA PHE A 113 5.48 3.91 15.97
C PHE A 113 4.14 3.53 15.34
N LEU A 114 3.04 4.17 15.76
CA LEU A 114 1.72 3.94 15.17
C LEU A 114 1.72 4.21 13.66
N PHE A 115 2.41 5.28 13.24
CA PHE A 115 2.57 5.62 11.82
C PHE A 115 3.23 4.51 11.02
N VAL A 116 4.34 3.96 11.51
CA VAL A 116 5.06 2.92 10.77
C VAL A 116 4.22 1.65 10.65
N ARG A 117 3.53 1.24 11.73
CA ARG A 117 2.63 0.08 11.69
C ARG A 117 1.47 0.32 10.74
N GLY A 118 0.83 1.48 10.81
CA GLY A 118 -0.25 1.87 9.90
C GLY A 118 0.21 1.90 8.45
N LEU A 119 1.40 2.44 8.18
CA LEU A 119 2.03 2.44 6.87
C LEU A 119 2.24 1.01 6.37
N GLY A 120 2.63 0.09 7.25
CA GLY A 120 2.72 -1.32 6.93
C GLY A 120 1.38 -1.94 6.54
N VAL A 121 0.31 -1.66 7.29
CA VAL A 121 -1.06 -2.11 6.95
C VAL A 121 -1.49 -1.55 5.59
N VAL A 122 -1.29 -0.25 5.34
CA VAL A 122 -1.59 0.38 4.04
C VAL A 122 -0.77 -0.26 2.92
N ALA A 123 0.51 -0.57 3.14
CA ALA A 123 1.34 -1.25 2.15
C ALA A 123 0.79 -2.64 1.78
N LEU A 124 0.27 -3.39 2.76
CA LEU A 124 -0.43 -4.66 2.51
C LEU A 124 -1.70 -4.45 1.67
N MET A 125 -2.49 -3.41 1.98
CA MET A 125 -3.74 -3.12 1.26
C MET A 125 -3.50 -2.66 -0.17
N VAL A 126 -2.46 -1.86 -0.41
CA VAL A 126 -2.08 -1.38 -1.75
C VAL A 126 -1.54 -2.52 -2.63
N ALA A 127 -0.88 -3.52 -2.04
CA ALA A 127 -0.33 -4.63 -2.82
C ALA A 127 -1.41 -5.49 -3.50
N ALA A 128 -2.58 -5.67 -2.88
CA ALA A 128 -3.67 -6.49 -3.42
C ALA A 128 -4.16 -6.03 -4.81
N PRO A 129 -4.60 -4.78 -5.03
CA PRO A 129 -5.03 -4.33 -6.36
C PRO A 129 -3.88 -4.30 -7.39
N ILE A 130 -2.63 -4.14 -6.95
CA ILE A 130 -1.47 -4.19 -7.85
C ILE A 130 -1.24 -5.61 -8.37
N LEU A 131 -1.30 -6.61 -7.48
CA LEU A 131 -1.14 -8.00 -7.86
C LEU A 131 -2.30 -8.48 -8.74
N GLU A 132 -3.54 -8.08 -8.43
CA GLU A 132 -4.71 -8.43 -9.23
C GLU A 132 -4.58 -7.91 -10.66
N ALA A 133 -4.23 -6.63 -10.84
CA ALA A 133 -4.04 -6.05 -12.18
C ALA A 133 -2.90 -6.70 -12.98
N ALA A 134 -1.89 -7.26 -12.29
CA ALA A 134 -0.77 -7.97 -12.90
C ALA A 134 -1.00 -9.48 -13.09
N PHE A 135 -2.09 -10.03 -12.54
CA PHE A 135 -2.35 -11.46 -12.55
C PHE A 135 -2.68 -11.95 -13.96
N LEU A 136 -1.96 -12.99 -14.41
CA LEU A 136 -2.15 -13.68 -15.71
C LEU A 136 -2.27 -12.79 -16.97
N LYS A 137 -1.75 -11.56 -16.96
CA LYS A 137 -1.70 -10.72 -18.18
C LYS A 137 -0.65 -11.24 -19.16
N GLU A 138 -0.70 -10.87 -20.44
CA GLU A 138 0.28 -11.31 -21.43
C GLU A 138 1.68 -10.68 -21.24
N PRO A 139 1.84 -9.35 -21.09
CA PRO A 139 3.17 -8.72 -21.08
C PRO A 139 4.06 -9.25 -19.95
N SER A 140 5.22 -9.81 -20.27
CA SER A 140 6.17 -10.32 -19.27
C SER A 140 6.72 -9.21 -18.37
N SER A 141 6.82 -7.99 -18.88
CA SER A 141 7.27 -6.81 -18.15
C SER A 141 6.35 -6.42 -16.98
N ARG A 142 5.11 -6.96 -16.89
CA ARG A 142 4.21 -6.80 -15.73
C ARG A 142 4.85 -7.26 -14.41
N ILE A 143 5.86 -8.13 -14.48
CA ILE A 143 6.62 -8.59 -13.32
C ILE A 143 7.22 -7.44 -12.52
N LEU A 144 7.44 -6.27 -13.13
CA LEU A 144 7.86 -5.08 -12.41
C LEU A 144 6.80 -4.69 -11.36
N LEU A 145 5.52 -4.60 -11.72
CA LEU A 145 4.45 -4.31 -10.76
C LEU A 145 4.32 -5.40 -9.69
N SER A 146 4.41 -6.67 -10.08
CA SER A 146 4.38 -7.77 -9.13
C SER A 146 5.55 -7.71 -8.15
N PHE A 147 6.76 -7.44 -8.64
CA PHE A 147 7.96 -7.28 -7.81
C PHE A 147 7.80 -6.11 -6.82
N PHE A 148 7.28 -4.98 -7.29
CA PHE A 148 6.97 -3.84 -6.42
C PHE A 148 5.95 -4.21 -5.34
N ALA A 149 4.88 -4.92 -5.69
CA ALA A 149 3.87 -5.36 -4.74
C ALA A 149 4.46 -6.34 -3.70
N TYR A 150 5.27 -7.31 -4.09
CA TYR A 150 5.95 -8.20 -3.15
C TYR A 150 6.96 -7.46 -2.25
N ALA A 151 7.64 -6.46 -2.78
CA ALA A 151 8.50 -5.59 -1.97
C ALA A 151 7.69 -4.78 -0.94
N LEU A 152 6.50 -4.28 -1.32
CA LEU A 152 5.58 -3.63 -0.39
C LEU A 152 5.05 -4.61 0.66
N LEU A 153 4.65 -5.82 0.27
CA LEU A 153 4.19 -6.86 1.21
C LEU A 153 5.26 -7.17 2.24
N THR A 154 6.49 -7.43 1.78
CA THR A 154 7.63 -7.72 2.65
C THR A 154 7.87 -6.56 3.62
N LYS A 155 7.99 -5.33 3.12
CA LYS A 155 8.19 -4.14 3.97
C LYS A 155 7.03 -3.95 4.95
N GLY A 156 5.79 -4.16 4.50
CA GLY A 156 4.59 -4.00 5.29
C GLY A 156 4.56 -4.96 6.48
N MET A 157 4.89 -6.24 6.26
CA MET A 157 5.01 -7.24 7.32
C MET A 157 6.06 -6.84 8.37
N PHE A 158 7.25 -6.41 7.93
CA PHE A 158 8.30 -5.95 8.85
C PHE A 158 7.90 -4.67 9.59
N TRP A 159 7.22 -3.72 8.95
CA TRP A 159 6.82 -2.47 9.59
C TRP A 159 5.71 -2.66 10.63
N ILE A 160 4.84 -3.65 10.46
CA ILE A 160 3.82 -4.00 11.46
C ILE A 160 4.47 -4.64 12.69
N GLY A 161 5.32 -5.67 12.50
CA GLY A 161 5.92 -6.43 13.60
C GLY A 161 7.15 -5.77 14.23
N MET A 162 7.99 -5.14 13.41
CA MET A 162 9.28 -4.56 13.77
C MET A 162 9.40 -3.13 13.23
N PRO A 163 8.59 -2.17 13.71
CA PRO A 163 8.53 -0.82 13.13
C PRO A 163 9.83 -0.02 13.22
N TYR A 164 10.75 -0.40 14.12
CA TYR A 164 12.08 0.23 14.20
C TYR A 164 12.89 0.06 12.90
N THR A 165 12.59 -0.97 12.09
CA THR A 165 13.24 -1.19 10.79
C THR A 165 13.03 -0.02 9.82
N PHE A 166 11.88 0.67 9.87
CA PHE A 166 11.66 1.89 9.08
C PHE A 166 12.58 3.02 9.55
N ARG A 167 12.67 3.24 10.87
CA ARG A 167 13.55 4.26 11.45
C ARG A 167 15.00 4.01 11.04
N ASP A 168 15.46 2.78 11.20
CA ASP A 168 16.84 2.41 10.91
C ASP A 168 17.17 2.53 9.42
N ALA A 169 16.22 2.19 8.54
CA ALA A 169 16.34 2.41 7.10
C ALA A 169 16.44 3.91 6.75
N VAL A 170 15.61 4.76 7.37
CA VAL A 170 15.68 6.22 7.18
C VAL A 170 17.00 6.78 7.70
N ASP A 171 17.44 6.37 8.89
CA ASP A 171 18.70 6.81 9.47
C ASP A 171 19.89 6.36 8.61
N TRP A 172 19.87 5.14 8.06
CA TRP A 172 20.89 4.66 7.14
C TRP A 172 20.91 5.44 5.82
N ALA A 173 19.74 5.70 5.23
CA ALA A 173 19.59 6.43 3.97
C ALA A 173 20.05 7.88 4.08
N THR A 174 19.80 8.52 5.21
CA THR A 174 20.09 9.95 5.43
C THR A 174 21.49 10.23 6.01
N LYS A 175 22.27 9.20 6.33
CA LYS A 175 23.66 9.34 6.82
C LYS A 175 24.65 9.81 5.75
N SER A 176 24.34 9.61 4.47
CA SER A 176 25.21 9.98 3.36
C SER A 176 24.37 10.50 2.20
N GLU A 177 24.76 11.64 1.65
CA GLU A 177 24.08 12.24 0.51
C GLU A 177 24.11 11.32 -0.72
N THR A 178 25.21 10.58 -0.92
CA THR A 178 25.33 9.59 -1.99
C THR A 178 24.31 8.47 -1.84
N ARG A 179 24.11 7.95 -0.61
CA ARG A 179 23.11 6.90 -0.35
C ARG A 179 21.70 7.41 -0.60
N TRP A 180 21.41 8.60 -0.11
CA TRP A 180 20.12 9.27 -0.35
C TRP A 180 19.84 9.42 -1.84
N LYS A 181 20.77 10.04 -2.59
CA LYS A 181 20.63 10.24 -4.04
C LYS A 181 20.52 8.92 -4.80
N ALA A 182 21.27 7.88 -4.41
CA ALA A 182 21.18 6.57 -5.04
C ALA A 182 19.82 5.91 -4.83
N LEU A 183 19.30 5.91 -3.59
CA LEU A 183 17.98 5.33 -3.28
C LEU A 183 16.86 6.10 -3.97
N VAL A 184 16.89 7.43 -3.87
CA VAL A 184 15.83 8.26 -4.43
C VAL A 184 15.89 8.27 -5.95
N GLY A 185 17.08 8.35 -6.54
CA GLY A 185 17.31 8.25 -7.97
C GLY A 185 16.90 6.88 -8.53
N GLY A 186 17.21 5.79 -7.82
CA GLY A 186 16.76 4.45 -8.17
C GLY A 186 15.24 4.31 -8.17
N GLY A 187 14.58 4.82 -7.12
CA GLY A 187 13.12 4.84 -7.05
C GLY A 187 12.47 5.70 -8.13
N LEU A 188 13.08 6.84 -8.47
CA LEU A 188 12.63 7.70 -9.57
C LEU A 188 12.78 7.01 -10.93
N ALA A 189 13.95 6.43 -11.20
CA ALA A 189 14.20 5.70 -12.44
C ALA A 189 13.24 4.52 -12.62
N TYR A 190 12.98 3.80 -11.53
CA TYR A 190 12.00 2.72 -11.51
C TYR A 190 10.57 3.21 -11.78
N GLY A 191 10.17 4.33 -11.18
CA GLY A 191 8.87 4.96 -11.43
C GLY A 191 8.70 5.43 -12.87
N VAL A 192 9.74 6.05 -13.46
CA VAL A 192 9.74 6.48 -14.86
C VAL A 192 9.62 5.27 -15.79
N LEU A 193 10.37 4.18 -15.51
CA LEU A 193 10.29 2.95 -16.29
C LEU A 193 8.88 2.35 -16.27
N ILE A 194 8.26 2.23 -15.10
CA ILE A 194 6.87 1.77 -14.97
C ILE A 194 5.94 2.67 -15.77
N LEU A 195 6.07 4.00 -15.65
CA LEU A 195 5.18 4.94 -16.33
C LEU A 195 5.28 4.82 -17.86
N ILE A 196 6.50 4.71 -18.40
CA ILE A 196 6.75 4.49 -19.84
C ILE A 196 6.10 3.19 -20.30
N LEU A 197 6.33 2.08 -19.60
CA LEU A 197 5.74 0.78 -19.95
C LEU A 197 4.21 0.81 -19.89
N SER A 198 3.66 1.54 -18.91
CA SER A 198 2.20 1.65 -18.72
C SER A 198 1.49 2.33 -19.89
N VAL A 199 2.12 3.34 -20.51
CA VAL A 199 1.54 4.08 -21.64
C VAL A 199 1.92 3.50 -23.01
N THR A 200 2.93 2.63 -23.06
CA THR A 200 3.42 1.99 -24.30
C THR A 200 3.03 0.52 -24.35
N ALA A 201 3.78 -0.35 -23.68
CA ALA A 201 3.69 -1.81 -23.76
C ALA A 201 2.47 -2.41 -23.05
N TRP A 202 1.91 -1.74 -22.04
CA TRP A 202 0.74 -2.23 -21.29
C TRP A 202 -0.57 -1.62 -21.77
N ARG A 203 -0.53 -0.73 -22.76
CA ARG A 203 -1.73 -0.06 -23.26
C ARG A 203 -2.70 -1.10 -23.85
N GLY A 204 -3.87 -1.23 -23.23
CA GLY A 204 -4.89 -2.22 -23.62
C GLY A 204 -4.89 -3.51 -22.79
N HIS A 205 -4.04 -3.62 -21.76
CA HIS A 205 -4.02 -4.69 -20.77
C HIS A 205 -4.39 -4.17 -19.38
#